data_AF-A0A150SVA2-F1
#
_entry.id   AF-A0A150SVA2-F1
#
_cell.length_a   1.000
_cell.length_b   1.000
_cell.length_c   1.000
_cell.angle_alpha   90.00
_cell.angle_beta   90.00
_cell.angle_gamma   90.00
#
_symmetry.space_group_name_H-M   'P 1'
#
loop_
_entity.id
_entity.type
_entity.pdbx_description
1 polymer ?
#
loop_
_entity_poly.entity_id
_entity_poly.type
_entity_poly.pdbx_seq_one_letter_code
_entity_poly.pdbx_strand_id
1 'polypeptide(L)'
;MPAPRLPHVPARLPWPDTTGPDPSQAALDALWSKTRAVRVYPGELGEHGPLARAPAVELRGPDVAELARLLAFEAPPERFRVPSLGQCALELRGRLFRVGLLGLDAEGALRVSGWGSDVTLREPAAVFAWIAEKGGPSLAEARQQGAR
;
A
#
# COMPACT_ATOMS: atom_id res chain seq x y z
N MET A 1 -12.81 -5.19 34.03
CA MET A 1 -12.37 -4.25 32.97
C MET A 1 -11.32 -4.97 32.15
N PRO A 2 -11.60 -5.46 30.92
CA PRO A 2 -10.54 -6.00 30.09
C PRO A 2 -9.63 -4.85 29.64
N ALA A 3 -8.32 -5.04 29.74
CA ALA A 3 -7.31 -4.07 29.32
C ALA A 3 -7.47 -3.73 27.82
N PRO A 4 -7.19 -2.49 27.40
CA PRO A 4 -7.17 -2.17 25.98
C PRO A 4 -6.10 -3.03 25.30
N ARG A 5 -6.52 -3.86 24.35
CA ARG A 5 -5.59 -4.54 23.45
C ARG A 5 -4.85 -3.44 22.69
N LEU A 6 -3.53 -3.35 22.88
CA LEU A 6 -2.67 -2.49 22.08
C LEU A 6 -2.95 -2.75 20.59
N PRO A 7 -2.96 -1.72 19.72
CA PRO A 7 -3.08 -1.94 18.30
C PRO A 7 -1.96 -2.90 17.87
N HIS A 8 -2.35 -3.99 17.22
CA HIS A 8 -1.46 -5.06 16.80
C HIS A 8 -0.54 -4.48 15.72
N VAL A 9 0.62 -3.94 16.10
CA VAL A 9 1.65 -3.58 15.11
C VAL A 9 2.02 -4.87 14.38
N PRO A 10 1.98 -4.94 13.04
CA PRO A 10 2.40 -6.13 12.32
C PRO A 10 3.82 -6.44 12.74
N ALA A 11 4.09 -7.70 13.06
CA ALA A 11 5.42 -8.12 13.47
C ALA A 11 6.40 -7.84 12.33
N ARG A 12 7.16 -6.75 12.41
CA ARG A 12 8.18 -6.42 11.42
C ARG A 12 9.27 -7.49 11.54
N LEU A 13 9.54 -8.17 10.44
CA LEU A 13 10.59 -9.16 10.38
C LEU A 13 11.86 -8.50 9.85
N PRO A 14 13.04 -8.84 10.42
CA PRO A 14 14.30 -8.49 9.81
C PRO A 14 14.34 -9.06 8.38
N TRP A 15 14.95 -8.31 7.48
CA TRP A 15 14.93 -8.62 6.07
C TRP A 15 15.70 -9.91 5.73
N PRO A 16 15.10 -10.89 5.03
CA PRO A 16 15.86 -11.99 4.45
C PRO A 16 16.55 -11.51 3.16
N ASP A 17 17.86 -11.77 3.04
CA ASP A 17 18.74 -11.36 1.93
C ASP A 17 18.06 -11.48 0.56
N THR A 18 17.57 -10.34 0.04
CA THR A 18 17.04 -10.22 -1.32
C THR A 18 17.47 -8.88 -1.94
N THR A 19 17.65 -8.88 -3.25
CA THR A 19 18.47 -7.95 -4.05
C THR A 19 17.74 -6.71 -4.59
N GLY A 20 16.52 -6.44 -4.14
CA GLY A 20 15.75 -5.27 -4.59
C GLY A 20 16.41 -3.95 -4.19
N PRO A 21 16.22 -2.86 -4.97
CA PRO A 21 16.75 -1.54 -4.61
C PRO A 21 16.12 -1.02 -3.32
N ASP A 22 16.85 -0.14 -2.64
CA ASP A 22 16.32 0.57 -1.47
C ASP A 22 15.11 1.43 -1.85
N PRO A 23 14.05 1.41 -1.02
CA PRO A 23 12.95 2.35 -1.14
C PRO A 23 13.44 3.79 -1.12
N SER A 24 12.92 4.62 -2.04
CA SER A 24 13.13 6.06 -1.99
C SER A 24 11.89 6.79 -2.50
N GLN A 25 11.64 7.98 -1.96
CA GLN A 25 10.53 8.81 -2.42
C GLN A 25 10.67 9.11 -3.92
N ALA A 26 11.89 9.39 -4.39
CA ALA A 26 12.17 9.61 -5.81
C ALA A 26 11.80 8.41 -6.70
N ALA A 27 12.04 7.17 -6.23
CA ALA A 27 11.64 5.97 -6.97
C ALA A 27 10.12 5.81 -7.01
N LEU A 28 9.41 6.14 -5.93
CA LEU A 28 7.94 6.14 -5.90
C LEU A 28 7.37 7.22 -6.82
N ASP A 29 7.92 8.43 -6.77
CA ASP A 29 7.54 9.56 -7.64
C ASP A 29 7.76 9.22 -9.12
N ALA A 30 8.82 8.46 -9.44
CA ALA A 30 9.05 7.96 -10.79
C ALA A 30 7.95 7.00 -11.26
N LEU A 31 7.35 6.18 -10.38
CA LEU A 31 6.16 5.39 -10.70
C LEU A 31 4.95 6.30 -10.94
N TRP A 32 4.74 7.29 -10.07
CA TRP A 32 3.62 8.24 -10.20
C TRP A 32 3.68 9.04 -11.50
N SER A 33 4.87 9.47 -11.94
CA SER A 33 5.06 10.22 -13.19
C SER A 33 4.55 9.49 -14.45
N LYS A 34 4.49 8.14 -14.39
CA LYS A 34 4.03 7.27 -15.49
C LYS A 34 2.57 6.83 -15.30
N THR A 35 2.00 7.08 -14.13
CA THR A 35 0.67 6.63 -13.74
C THR A 35 -0.40 7.57 -14.28
N ARG A 36 -1.44 7.00 -14.88
CA ARG A 36 -2.61 7.69 -15.45
C ARG A 36 -3.91 7.31 -14.76
N ALA A 37 -3.96 6.10 -14.21
CA ALA A 37 -5.06 5.63 -13.40
C ALA A 37 -4.53 4.73 -12.28
N VAL A 38 -5.29 4.63 -11.20
CA VAL A 38 -5.03 3.68 -10.12
C VAL A 38 -6.27 2.83 -9.92
N ARG A 39 -6.12 1.52 -9.93
CA ARG A 39 -7.19 0.60 -9.56
C ARG A 39 -6.98 0.16 -8.13
N VAL A 40 -8.00 0.30 -7.32
CA VAL A 40 -7.99 -0.03 -5.90
C VAL A 40 -8.74 -1.34 -5.69
N TYR A 41 -8.09 -2.26 -4.97
CA TYR A 41 -8.61 -3.58 -4.70
C TYR A 41 -8.65 -3.81 -3.18
N PRO A 42 -9.75 -4.33 -2.63
CA PRO A 42 -9.77 -4.83 -1.26
C PRO A 42 -8.97 -6.14 -1.18
N GLY A 43 -8.21 -6.33 -0.11
CA GLY A 43 -7.39 -7.52 0.09
C GLY A 43 -5.97 -7.41 -0.42
N GLU A 44 -5.25 -8.53 -0.36
CA GLU A 44 -3.80 -8.52 -0.49
C GLU A 44 -3.25 -8.49 -1.91
N LEU A 45 -1.98 -8.06 -2.01
CA LEU A 45 -1.19 -8.22 -3.22
C LEU A 45 -0.87 -9.71 -3.43
N GLY A 46 -1.27 -10.30 -4.54
CA GLY A 46 -0.90 -11.66 -4.93
C GLY A 46 0.38 -11.71 -5.76
N GLU A 47 0.87 -12.93 -5.99
CA GLU A 47 2.11 -13.22 -6.73
C GLU A 47 2.13 -12.63 -8.15
N HIS A 48 0.95 -12.41 -8.75
CA HIS A 48 0.81 -11.87 -10.11
C HIS A 48 0.08 -10.51 -10.17
N GLY A 49 -0.33 -9.97 -9.03
CA GLY A 49 -1.24 -8.82 -8.95
C GLY A 49 -2.25 -8.98 -7.82
N PRO A 50 -3.17 -8.03 -7.64
CA PRO A 50 -4.18 -8.07 -6.58
C PRO A 50 -4.91 -9.42 -6.54
N LEU A 51 -5.07 -10.02 -5.36
CA LEU A 51 -5.84 -11.26 -5.20
C LEU A 51 -7.35 -11.06 -5.38
N ALA A 52 -7.80 -9.79 -5.46
CA ALA A 52 -9.20 -9.44 -5.55
C ALA A 52 -9.77 -9.45 -6.97
N ARG A 53 -11.11 -9.56 -7.01
CA ARG A 53 -11.99 -9.49 -8.18
C ARG A 53 -11.93 -8.09 -8.84
N ALA A 54 -12.96 -7.69 -9.58
CA ALA A 54 -13.07 -6.34 -10.16
C ALA A 54 -12.66 -5.25 -9.16
N PRO A 55 -11.96 -4.18 -9.61
CA PRO A 55 -11.52 -3.12 -8.72
C PRO A 55 -12.73 -2.48 -8.02
N ALA A 56 -12.58 -2.15 -6.73
CA ALA A 56 -13.60 -1.43 -5.98
C ALA A 56 -13.80 -0.02 -6.55
N VAL A 57 -12.69 0.63 -6.93
CA VAL A 57 -12.71 1.93 -7.61
C VAL A 57 -11.53 2.05 -8.58
N GLU A 58 -11.73 2.81 -9.65
CA GLU A 58 -10.67 3.29 -10.53
C GLU A 58 -10.54 4.82 -10.45
N LEU A 59 -9.38 5.28 -9.98
CA LEU A 59 -9.03 6.68 -9.77
C LEU A 59 -8.32 7.23 -11.01
N ARG A 60 -8.59 8.48 -11.39
CA ARG A 60 -8.01 9.12 -12.56
C ARG A 60 -7.76 10.62 -12.33
N GLY A 61 -6.87 11.20 -13.12
CA GLY A 61 -6.65 12.64 -13.12
C GLY A 61 -6.23 13.18 -11.74
N PRO A 62 -6.93 14.20 -11.18
CA PRO A 62 -6.60 14.79 -9.89
C PRO A 62 -6.53 13.78 -8.73
N ASP A 63 -7.36 12.73 -8.77
CA ASP A 63 -7.38 11.71 -7.71
C ASP A 63 -6.06 10.92 -7.65
N VAL A 64 -5.39 10.72 -8.79
CA VAL A 64 -4.08 10.06 -8.83
C VAL A 64 -3.02 10.93 -8.17
N ALA A 65 -3.05 12.24 -8.42
CA ALA A 65 -2.11 13.19 -7.83
C ALA A 65 -2.30 13.28 -6.30
N GLU A 66 -3.56 13.30 -5.85
CA GLU A 66 -3.85 13.32 -4.41
C GLU A 66 -3.44 12.02 -3.72
N LEU A 67 -3.73 10.86 -4.32
CA LEU A 67 -3.28 9.59 -3.77
C LEU A 67 -1.73 9.50 -3.70
N ALA A 68 -1.03 10.00 -4.72
CA ALA A 68 0.44 10.06 -4.72
C ALA A 68 0.98 10.91 -3.56
N ARG A 69 0.33 12.05 -3.28
CA ARG A 69 0.67 12.93 -2.16
C ARG A 69 0.46 12.25 -0.81
N LEU A 70 -0.67 11.55 -0.64
CA LEU A 70 -1.01 10.85 0.60
C LEU A 70 -0.11 9.64 0.87
N LEU A 71 0.40 8.99 -0.17
CA LEU A 71 1.31 7.83 -0.06
C LEU A 71 2.78 8.21 0.16
N ALA A 72 3.07 9.46 0.50
CA ALA A 72 4.38 9.87 0.97
C ALA A 72 4.78 9.07 2.22
N PHE A 73 6.04 8.65 2.25
CA PHE A 73 6.58 7.84 3.33
C PHE A 73 7.90 8.42 3.83
N GLU A 74 8.31 7.92 4.99
CA GLU A 74 9.68 8.09 5.46
C GLU A 74 10.42 6.79 5.25
N ALA A 75 11.59 6.87 4.59
CA ALA A 75 12.43 5.70 4.43
C ALA A 75 12.86 5.24 5.84
N PRO A 76 12.63 3.98 6.21
CA PRO A 76 13.02 3.50 7.52
C PRO A 76 14.55 3.51 7.66
N PRO A 77 15.08 3.70 8.88
CA PRO A 77 16.53 3.67 9.13
C PRO A 77 17.13 2.28 8.88
N GLU A 78 16.31 1.23 8.93
CA GLU A 78 16.68 -0.16 8.70
C GLU A 78 15.65 -0.84 7.78
N ARG A 79 16.10 -1.79 6.96
CA ARG A 79 15.23 -2.57 6.07
C ARG A 79 14.34 -3.54 6.87
N PHE A 80 13.08 -3.66 6.48
CA PHE A 80 12.13 -4.58 7.10
C PHE A 80 11.07 -5.09 6.11
N ARG A 81 10.47 -6.26 6.42
CA ARG A 81 9.22 -6.73 5.80
C ARG A 81 8.13 -6.81 6.86
N VAL A 82 6.89 -6.49 6.49
CA VAL A 82 5.71 -7.01 7.19
C VAL A 82 5.32 -8.38 6.64
N PRO A 83 4.76 -9.29 7.46
CA PRO A 83 4.33 -10.62 7.02
C PRO A 83 3.17 -10.57 6.01
N SER A 84 2.28 -9.58 6.13
CA SER A 84 1.17 -9.39 5.19
C SER A 84 1.65 -8.84 3.85
N LEU A 85 0.91 -9.14 2.79
CA LEU A 85 1.07 -8.51 1.47
C LEU A 85 0.21 -7.23 1.32
N GLY A 86 -0.35 -6.74 2.44
CA GLY A 86 -1.26 -5.60 2.56
C GLY A 86 -2.73 -6.05 2.58
N GLN A 87 -3.64 -5.22 3.09
CA GLN A 87 -5.09 -5.46 3.04
C GLN A 87 -5.82 -4.54 2.04
N CYS A 88 -5.06 -3.70 1.34
CA CYS A 88 -5.53 -3.00 0.15
C CYS A 88 -4.42 -3.01 -0.91
N ALA A 89 -4.74 -3.50 -2.11
CA ALA A 89 -3.81 -3.51 -3.24
C ALA A 89 -4.13 -2.37 -4.21
N LEU A 90 -3.08 -1.72 -4.71
CA LEU A 90 -3.17 -0.68 -5.72
C LEU A 90 -2.43 -1.13 -7.00
N GLU A 91 -3.14 -1.16 -8.12
CA GLU A 91 -2.52 -1.32 -9.44
C GLU A 91 -2.33 0.05 -10.08
N LEU A 92 -1.07 0.45 -10.27
CA LEU A 92 -0.71 1.67 -10.97
C LEU A 92 -0.73 1.40 -12.47
N ARG A 93 -1.56 2.14 -13.21
CA ARG A 93 -1.78 1.95 -14.65
C ARG A 93 -1.23 3.12 -15.44
N GLY A 94 -0.38 2.82 -16.42
CA GLY A 94 -0.02 3.75 -17.48
C GLY A 94 -1.05 3.71 -18.61
N ARG A 95 -0.73 4.34 -19.75
CA ARG A 95 -1.64 4.37 -20.91
C ARG A 95 -1.90 2.98 -21.51
N LEU A 96 -0.88 2.14 -21.59
CA LEU A 96 -0.94 0.83 -22.26
C LEU A 96 -0.48 -0.34 -21.40
N PHE A 97 0.14 -0.08 -20.25
CA PHE A 97 0.78 -1.11 -19.43
C PHE A 97 0.62 -0.82 -17.94
N ARG A 98 0.82 -1.85 -17.12
CA ARG A 98 0.92 -1.75 -15.65
C ARG A 98 2.26 -1.12 -15.28
N VAL A 99 2.23 -0.05 -14.50
CA VAL A 99 3.40 0.69 -14.03
C VAL A 99 3.98 0.07 -12.77
N GLY A 100 3.11 -0.36 -11.85
CA GLY A 100 3.53 -0.86 -10.55
C GLY A 100 2.38 -1.45 -9.76
N LEU A 101 2.74 -2.08 -8.66
CA LEU A 101 1.84 -2.73 -7.72
C LEU A 101 2.23 -2.31 -6.30
N LEU A 102 1.24 -1.86 -5.53
CA LEU A 102 1.43 -1.45 -4.14
C LEU A 102 0.51 -2.28 -3.23
N GLY A 103 1.01 -2.64 -2.05
CA GLY A 103 0.23 -3.21 -0.97
C GLY A 103 0.20 -2.25 0.21
N LEU A 104 -0.99 -1.89 0.67
CA LEU A 104 -1.22 -1.05 1.83
C LEU A 104 -1.67 -1.92 3.00
N ASP A 105 -0.91 -1.83 4.07
CA ASP A 105 -1.20 -2.48 5.33
C ASP A 105 -1.94 -1.50 6.28
N ALA A 106 -2.90 -2.01 7.04
CA ALA A 106 -3.79 -1.22 7.90
C ALA A 106 -3.03 -0.54 9.07
N GLU A 107 -1.83 -1.01 9.37
CA GLU A 107 -0.94 -0.43 10.36
C GLU A 107 0.08 0.53 9.72
N GLY A 108 -0.04 0.76 8.41
CA GLY A 108 0.63 1.81 7.68
C GLY A 108 1.93 1.42 7.00
N ALA A 109 2.22 0.13 6.88
CA ALA A 109 3.28 -0.31 5.99
C ALA A 109 2.80 -0.18 4.52
N LEU A 110 3.66 0.39 3.68
CA LEU A 110 3.51 0.40 2.24
C LEU A 110 4.54 -0.57 1.66
N ARG A 111 4.04 -1.56 0.94
CA ARG A 111 4.84 -2.44 0.09
C ARG A 111 4.78 -1.95 -1.34
N VAL A 112 5.93 -1.86 -1.99
CA VAL A 112 6.02 -1.63 -3.44
C VAL A 112 6.64 -2.87 -4.07
N SER A 113 5.98 -3.41 -5.09
CA SER A 113 6.48 -4.59 -5.80
C SER A 113 7.85 -4.30 -6.41
N GLY A 114 8.80 -5.21 -6.20
CA GLY A 114 10.19 -5.07 -6.66
C GLY A 114 11.12 -4.32 -5.70
N TRP A 115 10.62 -3.68 -4.63
CA TRP A 115 11.49 -3.03 -3.64
C TRP A 115 12.09 -4.00 -2.64
N GLY A 116 13.30 -3.65 -2.20
CA GLY A 116 14.09 -4.38 -1.21
C GLY A 116 13.76 -4.05 0.25
N SER A 117 12.74 -3.23 0.53
CA SER A 117 12.15 -3.05 1.86
C SER A 117 10.70 -2.56 1.76
N ASP A 118 9.90 -2.83 2.79
CA ASP A 118 8.67 -2.06 3.00
C ASP A 118 9.01 -0.71 3.65
N VAL A 119 8.06 0.23 3.61
CA VAL A 119 8.22 1.57 4.19
C VAL A 119 7.04 1.92 5.07
N THR A 120 7.21 2.90 5.96
CA THR A 120 6.12 3.38 6.83
C THR A 120 5.53 4.66 6.25
N LEU A 121 4.23 4.64 5.95
CA LEU A 121 3.49 5.82 5.54
C LEU A 121 3.46 6.85 6.66
N ARG A 122 3.50 8.13 6.30
CA ARG A 122 3.39 9.23 7.29
C ARG A 122 2.00 9.27 7.93
N GLU A 123 0.96 9.12 7.10
CA GLU A 123 -0.43 9.28 7.52
C GLU A 123 -1.32 8.14 6.99
N PRO A 124 -1.14 6.90 7.45
CA PRO A 124 -1.87 5.75 6.91
C PRO A 124 -3.39 5.86 7.10
N ALA A 125 -3.85 6.42 8.21
CA ALA A 125 -5.28 6.63 8.46
C ALA A 125 -5.90 7.62 7.44
N ALA A 126 -5.17 8.66 7.05
CA ALA A 126 -5.63 9.63 6.05
C ALA A 126 -5.74 8.99 4.66
N VAL A 127 -4.81 8.11 4.30
CA VAL A 127 -4.85 7.33 3.06
C VAL A 127 -6.12 6.48 3.00
N PHE A 128 -6.39 5.68 4.03
CA PHE A 128 -7.58 4.81 4.05
C PHE A 128 -8.90 5.59 4.14
N ALA A 129 -8.94 6.72 4.85
CA ALA A 129 -10.11 7.59 4.88
C ALA A 129 -10.43 8.12 3.48
N TRP A 130 -9.41 8.65 2.79
CA TRP A 130 -9.58 9.16 1.43
C TRP A 130 -9.94 8.06 0.43
N ILE A 131 -9.33 6.87 0.52
CA ILE A 131 -9.69 5.72 -0.33
C ILE A 131 -11.16 5.32 -0.11
N ALA A 132 -11.62 5.29 1.15
CA ALA A 132 -13.01 4.98 1.47
C ALA A 132 -13.98 6.01 0.91
N GLU A 133 -13.64 7.31 0.96
CA GLU A 133 -14.44 8.38 0.34
C GLU A 133 -14.61 8.19 -1.17
N LYS A 134 -13.65 7.53 -1.82
CA LYS A 134 -13.71 7.18 -3.25
C LYS A 134 -14.43 5.85 -3.54
N GLY A 135 -14.91 5.15 -2.51
CA GLY A 135 -15.57 3.84 -2.65
C GLY A 135 -14.62 2.65 -2.61
N GLY A 136 -13.37 2.85 -2.17
CA GLY A 136 -12.45 1.76 -1.84
C GLY A 136 -12.61 1.25 -0.39
N PRO A 137 -11.74 0.34 0.06
CA PRO A 137 -11.79 -0.20 1.42
C PRO A 137 -11.43 0.86 2.47
N SER A 138 -12.19 0.88 3.56
CA SER A 138 -11.89 1.64 4.77
C SER A 138 -10.83 0.98 5.63
N LEU A 139 -10.25 1.76 6.55
CA LEU A 139 -9.30 1.24 7.53
C LEU A 139 -9.90 0.15 8.41
N ALA A 140 -11.18 0.26 8.76
CA ALA A 140 -11.87 -0.75 9.57
C ALA A 140 -12.01 -2.08 8.82
N GLU A 141 -12.36 -2.03 7.53
CA GLU A 141 -12.45 -3.21 6.68
C GLU A 141 -11.07 -3.84 6.46
N ALA A 142 -10.03 -3.03 6.25
CA ALA A 142 -8.65 -3.49 6.12
C ALA A 142 -8.19 -4.26 7.38
N ARG A 143 -8.45 -3.72 8.58
CA ARG A 143 -8.13 -4.40 9.86
C ARG A 143 -8.89 -5.71 10.05
N GLN A 144 -10.16 -5.76 9.63
CA GLN A 144 -10.94 -7.01 9.70
C GLN A 144 -10.40 -8.10 8.77
N GLN A 145 -9.73 -7.73 7.68
CA GLN A 145 -9.12 -8.67 6.75
C GLN A 145 -7.79 -9.22 7.29
N GLY A 146 -6.97 -8.39 7.93
CA GLY A 146 -5.70 -8.82 8.53
C GLY A 146 -5.83 -9.66 9.81
N ALA A 147 -7.03 -9.70 10.41
CA ALA A 147 -7.33 -10.50 11.61
C ALA A 147 -7.84 -11.91 11.31
N ARG A 148 -7.91 -12.32 10.04
CA ARG A 148 -8.35 -13.65 9.58
C ARG A 148 -7.15 -14.50 9.19
#